data_AF-A0A933WJJ0-F1
#
_entry.id   AF-A0A933WJJ0-F1
#
_cell.length_a   1.000
_cell.length_b   1.000
_cell.length_c   1.000
_cell.angle_alpha   90.00
_cell.angle_beta   90.00
_cell.angle_gamma   90.00
#
_symmetry.space_group_name_H-M   'P 1'
#
loop_
_entity.id
_entity.type
_entity.pdbx_description
1 polymer ?
#
loop_
_entity_poly.entity_id
_entity_poly.type
_entity_poly.pdbx_seq_one_letter_code
_entity_poly.pdbx_strand_id
1 'polypeptide(L)'
;MTASRMLRCAALAALLAGDAAALSIRDSAHDLSATSATIGPKAASEKETCAFCHASHKPAANSPLWNRADSQVNFTFYTSDYLNTYLGQAAPTMADLALSRTRLCLSCHDGVTALGGLYNIAPNTVGMTGSMRPASVLGTSLADDHPVLYDVKPGAGPPAQPGTDPEIVLPVADDPVKTYGATHRVECTSCHDPHDNRYGKFLVKPNANAALCTTCHQKTNYTSSAHAVSHLAY
;
A
#
# COMPACT_ATOMS: atom_id res chain seq x y z
N MET A 1 5.82 74.45 -1.51
CA MET A 1 6.84 73.90 -2.44
C MET A 1 7.61 72.86 -1.63
N THR A 2 7.59 71.55 -1.86
CA THR A 2 7.18 70.71 -2.99
C THR A 2 6.75 69.35 -2.43
N ALA A 3 5.57 68.89 -2.83
CA ALA A 3 5.09 67.54 -2.62
C ALA A 3 5.85 66.56 -3.53
N SER A 4 6.25 65.39 -3.03
CA SER A 4 6.25 64.18 -3.86
C SER A 4 6.64 62.91 -3.11
N ARG A 5 5.97 61.82 -3.50
CA ARG A 5 6.28 60.38 -3.27
C ARG A 5 5.63 59.72 -2.05
N MET A 6 4.31 59.63 -2.11
CA MET A 6 3.61 58.41 -1.70
C MET A 6 3.76 57.37 -2.82
N LEU A 7 4.55 56.32 -2.59
CA LEU A 7 4.56 55.15 -3.46
C LEU A 7 4.75 53.88 -2.62
N ARG A 8 3.61 53.26 -2.31
CA ARG A 8 3.36 51.81 -2.27
C ARG A 8 4.47 50.92 -1.70
N CYS A 9 4.36 50.60 -0.41
CA CYS A 9 4.86 49.34 0.16
C CYS A 9 3.70 48.57 0.79
N ALA A 10 2.87 47.95 -0.04
CA ALA A 10 2.01 46.84 0.37
C ALA A 10 2.69 45.56 -0.13
N ALA A 11 3.74 45.13 0.58
CA ALA A 11 4.41 43.87 0.32
C ALA A 11 3.65 42.75 1.05
N LEU A 12 2.74 42.13 0.30
CA LEU A 12 2.48 40.69 0.24
C LEU A 12 2.78 39.90 1.54
N ALA A 13 1.77 39.79 2.40
CA ALA A 13 1.64 38.63 3.28
C ALA A 13 1.26 37.43 2.40
N ALA A 14 2.24 36.82 1.74
CA ALA A 14 2.06 35.48 1.19
C ALA A 14 1.99 34.53 2.39
N LEU A 15 0.76 34.17 2.78
CA LEU A 15 0.54 33.01 3.63
C LEU A 15 1.27 31.84 2.96
N LEU A 16 2.35 31.38 3.58
CA LEU A 16 2.77 29.99 3.47
C LEU A 16 1.70 29.17 4.18
N ALA A 17 0.54 29.02 3.54
CA ALA A 17 -0.29 27.85 3.74
C ALA A 17 0.51 26.71 3.11
N GLY A 18 1.47 26.17 3.86
CA GLY A 18 1.93 24.83 3.57
C GLY A 18 0.68 23.97 3.56
N ASP A 19 0.43 23.27 2.46
CA ASP A 19 -0.60 22.25 2.39
C ASP A 19 -0.33 21.26 3.53
N ALA A 20 -1.04 21.45 4.65
CA ALA A 20 -1.30 20.40 5.60
C ALA A 20 -2.29 19.44 4.91
N ALA A 21 -1.84 18.79 3.84
CA ALA A 21 -2.54 17.68 3.23
C ALA A 21 -2.59 16.58 4.30
N ALA A 22 -3.76 16.43 4.90
CA ALA A 22 -3.98 15.58 6.04
C ALA A 22 -3.60 14.13 5.72
N LEU A 23 -2.69 13.56 6.53
CA LEU A 23 -2.61 12.12 6.78
C LEU A 23 -4.01 11.68 7.25
N SER A 24 -4.84 11.19 6.33
CA SER A 24 -6.26 10.98 6.61
C SER A 24 -6.68 9.57 6.24
N ILE A 25 -6.76 8.73 7.27
CA ILE A 25 -7.53 7.48 7.24
C ILE A 25 -9.02 7.77 7.36
N ARG A 26 -9.38 8.86 8.05
CA ARG A 26 -10.77 9.22 8.28
C ARG A 26 -11.52 9.38 6.97
N ASP A 27 -12.72 8.81 6.93
CA ASP A 27 -13.60 8.78 5.77
C ASP A 27 -12.99 8.14 4.51
N SER A 28 -11.92 7.36 4.67
CA SER A 28 -11.42 6.45 3.63
C SER A 28 -12.14 5.10 3.69
N ALA A 29 -11.92 4.25 2.70
CA ALA A 29 -12.41 2.87 2.73
C ALA A 29 -11.86 2.04 3.91
N HIS A 30 -10.79 2.50 4.58
CA HIS A 30 -10.22 1.87 5.77
C HIS A 30 -10.59 2.59 7.08
N ASP A 31 -11.48 3.60 7.02
CA ASP A 31 -12.14 4.09 8.24
C ASP A 31 -13.30 3.17 8.59
N LEU A 32 -13.00 2.15 9.39
CA LEU A 32 -13.98 1.18 9.89
C LEU A 32 -14.71 1.69 11.15
N SER A 33 -14.44 2.92 11.60
CA SER A 33 -15.10 3.47 12.79
C SER A 33 -16.61 3.67 12.56
N ALA A 34 -17.38 3.64 13.64
CA ALA A 34 -18.81 3.93 13.66
C ALA A 34 -19.14 5.37 13.21
N THR A 35 -18.14 6.25 13.20
CA THR A 35 -18.26 7.65 12.75
C THR A 35 -17.87 7.87 11.30
N SER A 36 -17.40 6.83 10.60
CA SER A 36 -17.04 6.89 9.18
C SER A 36 -18.24 7.31 8.33
N ALA A 37 -18.05 8.33 7.49
CA ALA A 37 -19.04 8.78 6.52
C ALA A 37 -19.14 7.86 5.29
N THR A 38 -18.32 6.81 5.21
CA THR A 38 -18.28 5.92 4.05
C THR A 38 -19.40 4.87 4.05
N ILE A 39 -19.70 4.35 2.85
CA ILE A 39 -20.72 3.31 2.61
C ILE A 39 -20.15 1.89 2.85
N GLY A 40 -18.88 1.78 3.22
CA GLY A 40 -18.16 0.52 3.42
C GLY A 40 -18.48 -0.20 4.73
N PRO A 41 -17.69 -1.23 5.07
CA PRO A 41 -17.79 -1.87 6.37
C PRO A 41 -17.47 -0.87 7.48
N LYS A 42 -18.33 -0.79 8.50
CA LYS A 42 -18.12 0.06 9.68
C LYS A 42 -18.59 -0.63 10.95
N ALA A 43 -17.95 -0.31 12.06
CA ALA A 43 -18.38 -0.78 13.37
C ALA A 43 -19.71 -0.17 13.78
N ALA A 44 -20.46 -0.91 14.60
CA ALA A 44 -21.73 -0.45 15.14
C ALA A 44 -21.54 0.63 16.23
N SER A 45 -20.44 0.58 16.98
CA SER A 45 -20.21 1.45 18.13
C SER A 45 -18.76 1.92 18.33
N GLU A 46 -17.77 1.18 17.82
CA GLU A 46 -16.35 1.53 18.00
C GLU A 46 -15.98 2.77 17.17
N LYS A 47 -15.35 3.78 17.77
CA LYS A 47 -15.07 5.09 17.15
C LYS A 47 -13.59 5.31 16.85
N GLU A 48 -12.71 4.52 17.43
CA GLU A 48 -11.27 4.65 17.25
C GLU A 48 -10.84 4.02 15.92
N THR A 49 -10.69 4.86 14.88
CA THR A 49 -10.26 4.46 13.53
C THR A 49 -9.00 3.60 13.55
N CYS A 50 -8.02 3.93 14.39
CA CYS A 50 -6.75 3.21 14.45
C CYS A 50 -6.85 1.83 15.13
N ALA A 51 -7.89 1.61 15.95
CA ALA A 51 -8.05 0.37 16.71
C ALA A 51 -8.27 -0.85 15.79
N PHE A 52 -8.73 -0.65 14.56
CA PHE A 52 -8.91 -1.74 13.61
C PHE A 52 -7.58 -2.32 13.09
N CYS A 53 -6.49 -1.57 13.21
CA CYS A 53 -5.15 -1.98 12.81
C CYS A 53 -4.23 -2.18 14.01
N HIS A 54 -4.27 -1.24 14.98
CA HIS A 54 -3.29 -1.15 16.06
C HIS A 54 -3.90 -1.34 17.44
N ALA A 55 -3.20 -2.08 18.29
CA ALA A 55 -3.54 -2.31 19.68
C ALA A 55 -2.80 -1.30 20.57
N SER A 56 -3.49 -0.26 21.04
CA SER A 56 -2.87 0.77 21.90
C SER A 56 -2.53 0.28 23.31
N HIS A 57 -3.25 -0.73 23.83
CA HIS A 57 -3.00 -1.37 25.13
C HIS A 57 -3.38 -2.86 25.04
N LYS A 58 -2.57 -3.74 25.63
CA LYS A 58 -2.64 -5.23 25.53
C LYS A 58 -2.39 -5.83 24.13
N PRO A 59 -1.28 -5.48 23.45
CA PRO A 59 -0.95 -6.18 22.21
C PRO A 59 -0.56 -7.63 22.49
N ALA A 60 -0.92 -8.55 21.59
CA ALA A 60 -0.15 -9.76 21.38
C ALA A 60 1.31 -9.35 21.08
N ALA A 61 2.29 -10.16 21.45
CA ALA A 61 3.72 -9.83 21.40
C ALA A 61 4.33 -9.73 19.98
N ASN A 62 3.63 -9.08 19.04
CA ASN A 62 4.00 -8.92 17.65
C ASN A 62 4.14 -7.42 17.34
N SER A 63 5.30 -7.02 16.82
CA SER A 63 5.51 -5.70 16.24
C SER A 63 5.21 -5.75 14.72
N PRO A 64 4.50 -4.75 14.15
CA PRO A 64 3.81 -3.67 14.83
C PRO A 64 2.66 -4.23 15.66
N LEU A 65 2.25 -3.52 16.71
CA LEU A 65 1.20 -3.91 17.67
C LEU A 65 -0.14 -4.15 16.96
N TRP A 66 -0.26 -5.25 16.22
CA TRP A 66 -1.34 -5.52 15.29
C TRP A 66 -2.53 -6.05 16.06
N ASN A 67 -3.67 -5.40 15.92
CA ASN A 67 -4.83 -5.68 16.74
C ASN A 67 -5.71 -6.80 16.20
N ARG A 68 -5.24 -7.55 15.21
CA ARG A 68 -6.01 -8.60 14.53
C ARG A 68 -5.22 -9.89 14.46
N ALA A 69 -5.94 -11.00 14.35
CA ALA A 69 -5.32 -12.26 13.99
C ALA A 69 -4.86 -12.21 12.53
N ASP A 70 -3.71 -12.82 12.25
CA ASP A 70 -3.36 -13.14 10.87
C ASP A 70 -4.38 -14.10 10.27
N SER A 71 -4.49 -14.09 8.95
CA SER A 71 -5.29 -15.07 8.23
C SER A 71 -4.86 -16.49 8.58
N GLN A 72 -5.82 -17.36 8.88
CA GLN A 72 -5.58 -18.77 9.22
C GLN A 72 -5.64 -19.69 7.99
N VAL A 73 -5.78 -19.12 6.79
CA VAL A 73 -5.80 -19.88 5.53
C VAL A 73 -4.43 -19.91 4.86
N ASN A 74 -4.21 -20.95 4.06
CA ASN A 74 -3.07 -21.00 3.18
C ASN A 74 -3.40 -20.26 1.89
N PHE A 75 -2.52 -19.33 1.50
CA PHE A 75 -2.64 -18.61 0.23
C PHE A 75 -2.04 -19.40 -0.91
N THR A 76 -2.73 -19.39 -2.05
CA THR A 76 -2.14 -19.76 -3.33
C THR A 76 -1.32 -18.58 -3.84
N PHE A 77 -0.01 -18.77 -4.02
CA PHE A 77 0.87 -17.76 -4.60
C PHE A 77 0.99 -17.91 -6.13
N TYR A 78 1.57 -16.89 -6.73
CA TYR A 78 1.87 -16.78 -8.16
C TYR A 78 2.73 -17.95 -8.66
N THR A 79 2.45 -18.40 -9.88
CA THR A 79 3.33 -19.25 -10.67
C THR A 79 3.80 -18.47 -11.90
N SER A 80 5.10 -18.46 -12.18
CA SER A 80 5.62 -17.73 -13.34
C SER A 80 6.94 -18.32 -13.81
N ASP A 81 6.96 -18.86 -15.03
CA ASP A 81 8.21 -19.34 -15.64
C ASP A 81 9.25 -18.22 -15.74
N TYR A 82 8.82 -16.97 -15.88
CA TYR A 82 9.73 -15.84 -15.87
C TYR A 82 10.37 -15.64 -14.49
N LEU A 83 9.57 -15.53 -13.43
CA LEU A 83 10.11 -15.33 -12.07
C LEU A 83 10.91 -16.54 -11.60
N ASN A 84 10.40 -17.75 -11.85
CA ASN A 84 10.95 -18.99 -11.32
C ASN A 84 12.13 -19.52 -12.14
N THR A 85 12.04 -19.49 -13.47
CA THR A 85 13.06 -20.09 -14.35
C THR A 85 14.05 -19.05 -14.87
N TYR A 86 13.56 -17.89 -15.35
CA TYR A 86 14.45 -16.86 -15.93
C TYR A 86 15.18 -16.06 -14.83
N LEU A 87 14.47 -15.62 -13.80
CA LEU A 87 15.06 -14.89 -12.67
C LEU A 87 15.55 -15.80 -11.52
N GLY A 88 15.28 -17.11 -11.60
CA GLY A 88 15.72 -18.07 -10.58
C GLY A 88 15.13 -17.81 -9.19
N GLN A 89 13.99 -17.12 -9.08
CA GLN A 89 13.37 -16.81 -7.80
C GLN A 89 12.49 -17.98 -7.35
N ALA A 90 12.69 -18.44 -6.12
CA ALA A 90 11.78 -19.39 -5.52
C ALA A 90 10.38 -18.78 -5.39
N ALA A 91 9.33 -19.57 -5.63
CA ALA A 91 7.96 -19.13 -5.38
C ALA A 91 7.77 -18.79 -3.89
N PRO A 92 7.02 -17.72 -3.56
CA PRO A 92 6.75 -17.36 -2.17
C PRO A 92 6.09 -18.49 -1.39
N THR A 93 6.44 -18.57 -0.11
CA THR A 93 5.86 -19.55 0.81
C THR A 93 5.02 -18.88 1.89
N MET A 94 4.24 -19.69 2.61
CA MET A 94 3.54 -19.19 3.81
C MET A 94 4.52 -18.68 4.88
N ALA A 95 5.76 -19.21 4.93
CA ALA A 95 6.79 -18.71 5.83
C ALA A 95 7.28 -17.32 5.42
N ASP A 96 7.42 -17.06 4.11
CA ASP A 96 7.72 -15.71 3.61
C ASP A 96 6.59 -14.73 3.97
N LEU A 97 5.34 -15.14 3.80
CA LEU A 97 4.19 -14.31 4.12
C LEU A 97 4.16 -13.97 5.62
N ALA A 98 4.38 -14.95 6.49
CA ALA A 98 4.39 -14.76 7.94
C ALA A 98 5.41 -13.73 8.44
N LEU A 99 6.50 -13.53 7.70
CA LEU A 99 7.55 -12.54 8.02
C LEU A 99 7.35 -11.19 7.33
N SER A 100 6.36 -11.06 6.46
CA SER A 100 6.11 -9.86 5.66
C SER A 100 5.09 -8.92 6.30
N ARG A 101 5.03 -7.67 5.83
CA ARG A 101 3.93 -6.73 6.14
C ARG A 101 2.67 -7.04 5.34
N THR A 102 2.79 -7.75 4.21
CA THR A 102 1.66 -8.19 3.38
C THR A 102 0.63 -8.97 4.21
N ARG A 103 1.06 -9.79 5.18
CA ARG A 103 0.14 -10.56 6.04
C ARG A 103 -0.87 -9.69 6.80
N LEU A 104 -0.47 -8.46 7.15
CA LEU A 104 -1.31 -7.52 7.88
C LEU A 104 -2.50 -7.11 7.02
N CYS A 105 -2.26 -6.79 5.74
CA CYS A 105 -3.30 -6.48 4.77
C CYS A 105 -4.22 -7.69 4.55
N LEU A 106 -3.64 -8.88 4.41
CA LEU A 106 -4.41 -10.10 4.18
C LEU A 106 -5.30 -10.48 5.37
N SER A 107 -5.01 -10.04 6.60
CA SER A 107 -5.92 -10.23 7.75
C SER A 107 -7.28 -9.52 7.64
N CYS A 108 -7.47 -8.69 6.62
CA CYS A 108 -8.76 -8.09 6.24
C CYS A 108 -9.20 -8.50 4.84
N HIS A 109 -8.24 -8.60 3.91
CA HIS A 109 -8.49 -8.77 2.49
C HIS A 109 -8.62 -10.23 2.04
N ASP A 110 -8.36 -11.20 2.92
CA ASP A 110 -8.46 -12.63 2.64
C ASP A 110 -9.89 -13.15 2.41
N GLY A 111 -10.91 -12.33 2.70
CA GLY A 111 -12.32 -12.69 2.55
C GLY A 111 -12.85 -13.68 3.58
N VAL A 112 -12.05 -14.07 4.58
CA VAL A 112 -12.44 -15.08 5.58
C VAL A 112 -12.24 -14.58 7.02
N THR A 113 -11.26 -13.72 7.27
CA THR A 113 -11.01 -13.16 8.60
C THR A 113 -12.02 -12.06 8.90
N ALA A 114 -12.76 -12.20 10.00
CA ALA A 114 -13.80 -11.25 10.37
C ALA A 114 -13.23 -9.84 10.63
N LEU A 115 -13.75 -8.81 9.94
CA LEU A 115 -13.31 -7.42 10.11
C LEU A 115 -13.48 -6.88 11.55
N GLY A 116 -14.44 -7.42 12.30
CA GLY A 116 -14.67 -7.03 13.70
C GLY A 116 -13.79 -7.74 14.73
N GLY A 117 -12.96 -8.70 14.34
CA GLY A 117 -12.10 -9.44 15.28
C GLY A 117 -10.91 -8.60 15.72
N LEU A 118 -10.96 -8.08 16.96
CA LEU A 118 -9.97 -7.15 17.52
C LEU A 118 -9.47 -7.65 18.87
N TYR A 119 -8.16 -7.66 19.12
CA TYR A 119 -7.61 -8.24 20.36
C TYR A 119 -7.81 -7.38 21.61
N ASN A 120 -7.83 -6.06 21.48
CA ASN A 120 -7.81 -5.15 22.63
C ASN A 120 -9.17 -4.58 23.05
N ILE A 121 -10.27 -5.02 22.42
CA ILE A 121 -11.63 -4.55 22.71
C ILE A 121 -12.46 -5.73 23.18
N ALA A 122 -12.83 -5.79 24.47
CA ALA A 122 -13.66 -6.86 25.00
C ALA A 122 -15.03 -6.89 24.28
N PRO A 123 -15.55 -8.06 23.85
CA PRO A 123 -15.10 -9.44 24.08
C PRO A 123 -14.17 -10.01 22.99
N ASN A 124 -13.25 -9.20 22.48
CA ASN A 124 -12.38 -9.42 21.32
C ASN A 124 -13.10 -9.41 19.96
N THR A 125 -14.31 -8.84 19.93
CA THR A 125 -15.11 -8.68 18.72
C THR A 125 -15.89 -7.38 18.81
N VAL A 126 -15.91 -6.61 17.72
CA VAL A 126 -16.83 -5.49 17.52
C VAL A 126 -17.87 -5.85 16.47
N GLY A 127 -19.13 -5.47 16.72
CA GLY A 127 -20.19 -5.64 15.73
C GLY A 127 -19.91 -4.77 14.51
N MET A 128 -19.96 -5.37 13.32
CA MET A 128 -19.75 -4.69 12.04
C MET A 128 -21.04 -4.65 11.23
N THR A 129 -21.18 -3.61 10.40
CA THR A 129 -22.26 -3.45 9.41
C THR A 129 -21.66 -3.13 8.05
N GLY A 130 -22.38 -3.46 6.98
CA GLY A 130 -21.86 -3.32 5.62
C GLY A 130 -20.83 -4.40 5.28
N SER A 131 -20.33 -4.34 4.05
CA SER A 131 -19.37 -5.31 3.51
C SER A 131 -18.32 -4.61 2.66
N MET A 132 -17.14 -5.22 2.56
CA MET A 132 -16.16 -4.83 1.55
C MET A 132 -16.74 -5.02 0.15
N ARG A 133 -16.30 -4.17 -0.79
CA ARG A 133 -16.62 -4.38 -2.20
C ARG A 133 -15.96 -5.69 -2.67
N PRO A 134 -16.59 -6.46 -3.57
CA PRO A 134 -15.98 -7.70 -4.09
C PRO A 134 -14.56 -7.49 -4.64
N ALA A 135 -14.32 -6.40 -5.37
CA ALA A 135 -13.00 -6.06 -5.89
C ALA A 135 -11.96 -5.68 -4.83
N SER A 136 -12.35 -5.53 -3.57
CA SER A 136 -11.46 -5.31 -2.44
C SER A 136 -11.19 -6.59 -1.66
N VAL A 137 -11.88 -7.68 -1.95
CA VAL A 137 -11.63 -8.98 -1.33
C VAL A 137 -10.70 -9.76 -2.26
N LEU A 138 -9.44 -9.87 -1.87
CA LEU A 138 -8.44 -10.65 -2.64
C LEU A 138 -8.71 -12.15 -2.51
N GLY A 139 -9.29 -12.58 -1.39
CA GLY A 139 -9.56 -13.99 -1.15
C GLY A 139 -8.29 -14.73 -0.74
N THR A 140 -8.28 -16.05 -0.96
CA THR A 140 -7.17 -16.94 -0.55
C THR A 140 -6.22 -17.28 -1.69
N SER A 141 -6.36 -16.63 -2.85
CA SER A 141 -5.50 -16.83 -4.01
C SER A 141 -4.98 -15.47 -4.45
N LEU A 142 -3.66 -15.34 -4.48
CA LEU A 142 -2.98 -14.14 -4.99
C LEU A 142 -2.55 -14.34 -6.46
N ALA A 143 -2.90 -15.45 -7.10
CA ALA A 143 -2.35 -15.83 -8.40
C ALA A 143 -2.61 -14.80 -9.53
N ASP A 144 -3.66 -13.99 -9.41
CA ASP A 144 -4.04 -12.92 -10.34
C ASP A 144 -3.69 -11.51 -9.85
N ASP A 145 -3.08 -11.37 -8.67
CA ASP A 145 -2.60 -10.11 -8.13
C ASP A 145 -1.21 -9.73 -8.66
N HIS A 146 -0.78 -8.50 -8.38
CA HIS A 146 0.62 -8.15 -8.58
C HIS A 146 1.51 -8.96 -7.63
N PRO A 147 2.60 -9.60 -8.12
CA PRO A 147 3.53 -10.35 -7.28
C PRO A 147 4.07 -9.54 -6.10
N VAL A 148 3.79 -10.00 -4.89
CA VAL A 148 4.48 -9.60 -3.66
C VAL A 148 5.29 -10.77 -3.12
N LEU A 149 6.22 -10.49 -2.21
CA LEU A 149 7.17 -11.42 -1.61
C LEU A 149 8.28 -11.91 -2.55
N TYR A 150 8.38 -11.35 -3.75
CA TYR A 150 9.52 -11.51 -4.64
C TYR A 150 10.55 -10.40 -4.43
N ASP A 151 11.81 -10.71 -4.71
CA ASP A 151 12.92 -9.76 -4.70
C ASP A 151 12.96 -8.99 -6.02
N VAL A 152 13.34 -7.71 -5.96
CA VAL A 152 13.69 -6.95 -7.16
C VAL A 152 15.07 -7.40 -7.65
N LYS A 153 15.17 -7.84 -8.92
CA LYS A 153 16.39 -8.42 -9.51
C LYS A 153 16.95 -7.57 -10.67
N PRO A 154 17.50 -6.37 -10.41
CA PRO A 154 18.10 -5.55 -11.46
C PRO A 154 19.45 -6.14 -11.91
N GLY A 155 19.84 -5.92 -13.17
CA GLY A 155 21.17 -6.30 -13.65
C GLY A 155 21.24 -6.51 -15.16
N ALA A 156 22.38 -6.95 -15.69
CA ALA A 156 22.58 -7.05 -17.14
C ALA A 156 21.73 -8.14 -17.83
N GLY A 157 21.09 -9.02 -17.06
CA GLY A 157 20.31 -10.15 -17.55
C GLY A 157 21.13 -11.28 -18.18
N PRO A 158 20.53 -12.47 -18.38
CA PRO A 158 21.15 -13.57 -19.09
C PRO A 158 21.58 -13.22 -20.53
N PRO A 159 22.75 -13.70 -21.01
CA PRO A 159 23.69 -14.56 -20.29
C PRO A 159 24.70 -13.79 -19.42
N ALA A 160 24.77 -12.46 -19.52
CA ALA A 160 25.80 -11.66 -18.86
C ALA A 160 25.71 -11.71 -17.32
N GLN A 161 24.49 -11.68 -16.79
CA GLN A 161 24.17 -11.82 -15.37
C GLN A 161 22.88 -12.63 -15.19
N PRO A 162 22.94 -13.97 -15.16
CA PRO A 162 21.77 -14.81 -14.92
C PRO A 162 21.08 -14.49 -13.59
N GLY A 163 19.75 -14.59 -13.56
CA GLY A 163 18.96 -14.25 -12.37
C GLY A 163 18.70 -12.75 -12.17
N THR A 164 19.02 -11.91 -13.16
CA THR A 164 18.72 -10.47 -13.19
C THR A 164 17.97 -10.09 -14.46
N ASP A 165 17.41 -8.89 -14.51
CA ASP A 165 16.71 -8.32 -15.67
C ASP A 165 17.17 -6.87 -15.91
N PRO A 166 17.61 -6.51 -17.13
CA PRO A 166 18.04 -5.16 -17.48
C PRO A 166 16.90 -4.15 -17.54
N GLU A 167 15.67 -4.62 -17.66
CA GLU A 167 14.45 -3.79 -17.63
C GLU A 167 13.87 -3.68 -16.21
N ILE A 168 14.57 -4.20 -15.21
CA ILE A 168 14.24 -4.05 -13.79
C ILE A 168 15.29 -3.15 -13.13
N VAL A 169 14.81 -2.14 -12.42
CA VAL A 169 15.64 -1.24 -11.60
C VAL A 169 15.11 -1.17 -10.18
N LEU A 170 15.94 -0.73 -9.24
CA LEU A 170 15.50 -0.39 -7.90
C LEU A 170 14.88 1.02 -7.89
N PRO A 171 13.91 1.29 -6.99
CA PRO A 171 13.49 2.65 -6.72
C PRO A 171 14.69 3.54 -6.38
N VAL A 172 14.70 4.76 -6.90
CA VAL A 172 15.70 5.76 -6.52
C VAL A 172 15.50 6.16 -5.05
N ALA A 173 16.55 6.64 -4.39
CA ALA A 173 16.56 6.85 -2.94
C ALA A 173 15.41 7.74 -2.41
N ASP A 174 15.01 8.74 -3.21
CA ASP A 174 13.96 9.71 -2.84
C ASP A 174 12.57 9.35 -3.42
N ASP A 175 12.42 8.19 -4.08
CA ASP A 175 11.10 7.74 -4.53
C ASP A 175 10.24 7.29 -3.34
N PRO A 176 8.95 7.66 -3.29
CA PRO A 176 8.08 7.20 -2.22
C PRO A 176 7.76 5.69 -2.27
N VAL A 177 7.97 5.03 -3.42
CA VAL A 177 7.90 3.56 -3.53
C VAL A 177 9.11 2.93 -2.86
N LYS A 178 8.85 1.95 -2.00
CA LYS A 178 9.89 1.31 -1.17
C LYS A 178 10.05 -0.17 -1.49
N THR A 179 11.22 -0.70 -1.17
CA THR A 179 11.46 -2.15 -1.10
C THR A 179 12.01 -2.49 0.28
N TYR A 180 11.92 -3.76 0.68
CA TYR A 180 12.18 -4.16 2.06
C TYR A 180 13.29 -5.21 2.18
N GLY A 181 14.04 -5.10 3.27
CA GLY A 181 15.12 -6.04 3.60
C GLY A 181 16.35 -5.91 2.69
N ALA A 182 17.35 -6.74 2.97
CA ALA A 182 18.61 -6.74 2.22
C ALA A 182 18.46 -7.20 0.76
N THR A 183 17.37 -7.90 0.44
CA THR A 183 17.10 -8.43 -0.91
C THR A 183 16.17 -7.55 -1.73
N HIS A 184 15.75 -6.39 -1.21
CA HIS A 184 14.82 -5.48 -1.88
C HIS A 184 13.50 -6.15 -2.27
N ARG A 185 12.86 -6.81 -1.30
CA ARG A 185 11.58 -7.51 -1.48
C ARG A 185 10.43 -6.53 -1.68
N VAL A 186 9.54 -6.83 -2.62
CA VAL A 186 8.28 -6.10 -2.83
C VAL A 186 7.20 -6.64 -1.88
N GLU A 187 6.61 -5.77 -1.08
CA GLU A 187 5.43 -6.04 -0.23
C GLU A 187 4.28 -5.09 -0.59
N CYS A 188 3.06 -5.30 -0.08
CA CYS A 188 1.93 -4.38 -0.34
C CYS A 188 2.27 -2.92 -0.01
N THR A 189 3.00 -2.71 1.09
CA THR A 189 3.43 -1.37 1.53
C THR A 189 4.59 -0.78 0.73
N SER A 190 5.00 -1.43 -0.36
CA SER A 190 5.92 -0.83 -1.35
C SER A 190 5.23 0.30 -2.10
N CYS A 191 3.93 0.14 -2.37
CA CYS A 191 3.12 1.08 -3.15
C CYS A 191 1.99 1.70 -2.34
N HIS A 192 1.63 1.10 -1.20
CA HIS A 192 0.55 1.56 -0.33
C HIS A 192 1.08 2.08 1.02
N ASP A 193 0.75 3.31 1.39
CA ASP A 193 0.96 3.83 2.75
C ASP A 193 -0.37 3.79 3.53
N PRO A 194 -0.57 2.83 4.45
CA PRO A 194 -1.82 2.69 5.19
C PRO A 194 -2.08 3.82 6.19
N HIS A 195 -1.30 4.90 6.19
CA HIS A 195 -1.54 6.11 7.00
C HIS A 195 -1.92 7.32 6.14
N ASP A 196 -1.86 7.22 4.81
CA ASP A 196 -2.01 8.36 3.91
C ASP A 196 -2.82 8.02 2.66
N ASN A 197 -4.08 8.45 2.63
CA ASN A 197 -4.97 8.20 1.50
C ASN A 197 -5.01 9.35 0.48
N ARG A 198 -4.05 10.29 0.47
CA ARG A 198 -4.13 11.50 -0.36
C ARG A 198 -4.27 11.23 -1.87
N TYR A 199 -3.74 10.10 -2.35
CA TYR A 199 -3.80 9.71 -3.76
C TYR A 199 -4.87 8.65 -4.05
N GLY A 200 -5.75 8.37 -3.07
CA GLY A 200 -6.70 7.27 -3.15
C GLY A 200 -6.02 5.91 -3.03
N LYS A 201 -6.77 4.90 -2.56
CA LYS A 201 -6.28 3.52 -2.39
C LYS A 201 -4.96 3.43 -1.60
N PHE A 202 -4.66 4.41 -0.74
CA PHE A 202 -3.39 4.52 -0.05
C PHE A 202 -2.15 4.56 -0.93
N LEU A 203 -2.25 4.89 -2.22
CA LEU A 203 -1.08 4.93 -3.09
C LEU A 203 -0.07 5.95 -2.57
N VAL A 204 1.22 5.62 -2.63
CA VAL A 204 2.32 6.49 -2.18
C VAL A 204 2.63 7.64 -3.15
N LYS A 205 2.14 7.54 -4.39
CA LYS A 205 2.16 8.59 -5.42
C LYS A 205 1.03 8.36 -6.43
N PRO A 206 0.62 9.38 -7.21
CA PRO A 206 -0.31 9.19 -8.31
C PRO A 206 0.21 8.14 -9.29
N ASN A 207 -0.67 7.30 -9.83
CA ASN A 207 -0.28 6.23 -10.74
C ASN A 207 -0.64 6.50 -12.22
N ALA A 208 -0.95 7.75 -12.58
CA ALA A 208 -1.15 8.13 -13.98
C ALA A 208 0.03 7.68 -14.85
N ASN A 209 -0.24 7.10 -16.03
CA ASN A 209 0.78 6.52 -16.91
C ASN A 209 1.67 5.49 -16.17
N ALA A 210 1.06 4.63 -15.35
CA ALA A 210 1.70 3.58 -14.57
C ALA A 210 2.93 4.03 -13.75
N ALA A 211 2.92 5.26 -13.21
CA ALA A 211 4.06 5.86 -12.52
C ALA A 211 4.58 5.05 -11.32
N LEU A 212 3.74 4.24 -10.66
CA LEU A 212 4.20 3.29 -9.64
C LEU A 212 4.99 2.14 -10.29
N CYS A 213 4.46 1.56 -11.36
CA CYS A 213 5.04 0.40 -12.05
C CYS A 213 6.39 0.72 -12.68
N THR A 214 6.50 1.89 -13.31
CA THR A 214 7.73 2.35 -13.97
C THR A 214 8.83 2.74 -12.98
N THR A 215 8.55 2.74 -11.67
CA THR A 215 9.61 2.84 -10.66
C THR A 215 10.61 1.70 -10.78
N CYS A 216 10.13 0.49 -11.07
CA CYS A 216 10.98 -0.69 -11.21
C CYS A 216 11.01 -1.24 -12.64
N HIS A 217 9.90 -1.16 -13.38
CA HIS A 217 9.79 -1.75 -14.72
C HIS A 217 10.13 -0.75 -15.83
N GLN A 218 11.42 -0.67 -16.19
CA GLN A 218 11.94 0.19 -17.26
C GLN A 218 11.91 -0.55 -18.59
N LYS A 219 10.71 -0.74 -19.13
CA LYS A 219 10.47 -1.55 -20.33
C LYS A 219 10.85 -0.82 -21.61
N THR A 220 11.55 -1.53 -22.49
CA THR A 220 11.81 -1.07 -23.86
C THR A 220 10.47 -0.80 -24.57
N ASN A 221 10.38 0.30 -25.30
CA ASN A 221 9.16 0.74 -26.01
C ASN A 221 7.95 1.08 -25.11
N TYR A 222 8.15 1.31 -23.80
CA TYR A 222 7.06 1.65 -22.87
C TYR A 222 6.17 2.80 -23.39
N THR A 223 6.77 3.85 -23.95
CA THR A 223 6.06 5.05 -24.47
C THR A 223 5.07 4.74 -25.59
N SER A 224 5.22 3.62 -26.29
CA SER A 224 4.29 3.15 -27.33
C SER A 224 3.24 2.16 -26.83
N SER A 225 3.29 1.79 -25.55
CA SER A 225 2.40 0.80 -24.96
C SER A 225 1.04 1.39 -24.55
N ALA A 226 0.02 0.55 -24.47
CA ALA A 226 -1.27 0.92 -23.89
C ALA A 226 -1.16 1.40 -22.43
N HIS A 227 -0.11 1.00 -21.70
CA HIS A 227 0.13 1.42 -20.32
C HIS A 227 0.63 2.86 -20.21
N ALA A 228 1.29 3.40 -21.23
CA ALA A 228 1.80 4.77 -21.21
C ALA A 228 0.71 5.83 -21.44
N VAL A 229 -0.47 5.41 -21.91
CA VAL A 229 -1.64 6.27 -22.15
C VAL A 229 -2.76 6.01 -21.15
N SER A 230 -2.48 5.28 -20.06
CA SER A 230 -3.45 5.06 -18.98
C SER A 230 -3.59 6.35 -18.15
N HIS A 231 -4.49 7.24 -18.60
CA HIS A 231 -4.77 8.51 -17.94
C HIS A 231 -5.77 8.40 -16.79
N LEU A 232 -6.23 7.19 -16.46
CA LEU A 232 -7.05 7.00 -15.27
C LEU A 232 -6.17 7.18 -14.03
N ALA A 233 -6.33 8.32 -13.37
CA ALA A 233 -6.01 8.44 -11.96
C ALA A 233 -6.92 7.44 -11.22
N TYR A 234 -6.31 6.41 -10.66
CA TYR A 234 -6.99 5.34 -9.93
C TYR A 234 -7.66 5.83 -8.66
#